data_AF-A0A392TJV6-F1
#
_entry.id   AF-A0A392TJV6-F1
#
_cell.length_a   1.000
_cell.length_b   1.000
_cell.length_c   1.000
_cell.angle_alpha   90.00
_cell.angle_beta   90.00
_cell.angle_gamma   90.00
#
_symmetry.space_group_name_H-M   'P 1'
#
loop_
_entity.id
_entity.type
_entity.pdbx_description
1 polymer ?
#
loop_
_entity_poly.entity_id
_entity_poly.type
_entity_poly.pdbx_seq_one_letter_code
_entity_poly.pdbx_strand_id
1 'polypeptide(L)' 'MPARLQDYEVTSDDQVNDEGEIVHYAFLADTEPVSMSEALSDPKWINAMTEELDSIESNDTWSLVNLPH' A
#
# COMPACT_ATOMS: atom_id res chain seq x y z
N MET A 1 7.42 14.94 23.06
CA MET A 1 6.34 14.46 22.16
C MET A 1 5.19 15.45 22.19
N PRO A 2 4.65 15.88 21.03
CA PRO A 2 3.44 16.69 20.95
C PRO A 2 2.25 16.03 21.67
N ALA A 3 1.31 16.82 22.19
CA ALA A 3 0.14 16.31 22.91
C ALA A 3 -0.74 15.35 22.07
N ARG A 4 -0.73 15.52 20.75
CA ARG A 4 -1.44 14.63 19.80
C ARG A 4 -0.78 13.27 19.58
N LEU A 5 0.38 13.03 20.18
CA LEU A 5 1.17 11.80 20.03
C LEU A 5 1.39 11.12 21.38
N GLN A 6 0.54 11.40 22.38
CA GLN A 6 0.66 10.82 23.72
C GLN A 6 0.07 9.41 23.81
N ASP A 7 -0.81 9.05 22.88
CA ASP A 7 -1.51 7.77 22.75
C ASP A 7 -0.95 6.90 21.61
N TYR A 8 0.08 7.37 20.90
CA TYR A 8 0.70 6.62 19.82
C TYR A 8 1.80 5.70 20.35
N GLU A 9 1.79 4.44 19.89
CA GLU A 9 2.83 3.47 20.15
C GLU A 9 3.98 3.67 19.15
N VAL A 10 5.16 4.01 19.65
CA VAL A 10 6.36 4.17 18.82
C VAL A 10 7.08 2.83 18.78
N THR A 11 6.98 2.14 17.65
CA THR A 11 7.79 0.95 17.34
C THR A 11 9.04 1.35 16.57
N SER A 12 10.11 0.56 16.70
CA SER A 12 11.32 0.74 15.89
C SER A 12 11.08 0.13 14.50
N ASP A 13 11.61 0.74 13.43
CA ASP A 13 11.45 0.22 12.06
C ASP A 13 12.01 -1.22 11.91
N ASP A 14 12.99 -1.58 12.74
CA ASP A 14 13.59 -2.92 12.82
C ASP A 14 12.84 -3.90 13.75
N GLN A 15 11.74 -3.49 14.36
CA GLN A 15 11.01 -4.32 15.33
C GLN A 15 10.21 -5.41 14.61
N VAL A 16 10.38 -6.65 15.08
CA VAL A 16 9.68 -7.84 14.59
C VAL A 16 8.49 -8.12 15.52
N ASN A 17 7.29 -8.31 14.99
CA ASN A 17 6.11 -8.69 15.78
C ASN A 17 6.17 -10.15 16.26
N ASP A 18 5.23 -10.58 17.09
CA ASP A 18 5.20 -11.94 17.66
C ASP A 18 5.03 -13.03 16.59
N GLU A 19 4.57 -12.64 15.40
CA GLU A 19 4.43 -13.46 14.20
C GLU A 19 5.72 -13.54 13.35
N GLY A 20 6.76 -12.78 13.71
CA GLY A 20 8.04 -12.80 13.00
C GLY A 20 8.15 -11.80 11.83
N GLU A 21 7.20 -10.88 11.69
CA GLU A 21 7.17 -9.88 10.62
C GLU A 21 7.86 -8.57 11.07
N ILE A 22 8.82 -8.09 10.29
CA ILE A 22 9.40 -6.75 10.47
C ILE A 22 8.33 -5.73 10.06
N VAL A 23 8.06 -4.74 10.92
CA VAL A 23 7.11 -3.66 10.64
C VAL A 23 7.73 -2.65 9.67
N HIS A 24 7.94 -3.06 8.41
CA HIS A 24 8.54 -2.20 7.39
C HIS A 24 7.49 -1.71 6.39
N TYR A 25 6.53 -0.90 6.84
CA TYR A 25 5.52 -0.27 5.97
C TYR A 25 6.15 0.53 4.81
N ALA A 26 7.37 1.06 5.00
CA ALA A 26 8.11 1.76 3.95
C ALA A 26 8.76 0.83 2.89
N PHE A 27 8.85 -0.49 3.10
CA PHE A 27 9.48 -1.43 2.15
C PHE A 27 8.50 -2.05 1.17
N LEU A 28 7.20 -1.82 1.34
CA LEU A 28 6.21 -2.31 0.38
C LEU A 28 6.40 -1.68 -1.01
N ALA A 29 7.06 -0.52 -1.10
CA ALA A 29 7.46 0.08 -2.37
C ALA A 29 8.43 -0.81 -3.19
N ASP A 30 9.30 -1.59 -2.53
CA ASP A 30 10.21 -2.53 -3.20
C ASP A 30 9.49 -3.81 -3.67
N THR A 31 8.24 -4.00 -3.27
CA THR A 31 7.41 -5.15 -3.70
C THR A 31 6.52 -4.82 -4.89
N GLU A 32 6.46 -3.56 -5.32
CA GLU A 32 5.68 -3.16 -6.47
C GLU A 32 6.41 -3.52 -7.78
N PRO A 33 5.73 -4.13 -8.75
CA PRO A 33 6.28 -4.42 -10.05
C PRO A 33 6.58 -3.10 -10.80
N VAL A 34 7.83 -2.97 -11.25
CA VAL A 34 8.29 -1.76 -11.96
C VAL A 34 7.87 -1.73 -13.43
N SER A 35 7.47 -2.88 -13.98
CA SER A 35 6.98 -3.00 -15.34
C SER A 35 5.57 -3.57 -15.40
N MET A 36 4.82 -3.16 -16.43
CA MET A 36 3.50 -3.74 -16.72
C MET A 36 3.58 -5.26 -16.87
N SER A 37 4.62 -5.78 -17.53
CA SER A 37 4.75 -7.21 -17.75
C SER A 37 4.91 -7.99 -16.45
N GLU A 38 5.69 -7.47 -15.49
CA GLU A 38 5.83 -8.08 -14.17
C GLU A 38 4.53 -8.00 -13.40
N ALA A 39 3.87 -6.84 -13.43
CA ALA A 39 2.59 -6.61 -12.75
C ALA A 39 1.50 -7.58 -13.23
N LEU A 40 1.40 -7.78 -14.54
CA LEU A 40 0.43 -8.69 -15.15
C LEU A 40 0.82 -10.17 -15.01
N SER A 41 2.03 -10.47 -14.54
CA SER A 41 2.49 -11.84 -14.33
C SER A 41 2.27 -12.34 -12.89
N ASP A 42 2.02 -11.45 -11.93
CA ASP A 42 1.78 -11.80 -10.52
C ASP A 42 0.27 -11.75 -10.19
N PRO A 43 -0.38 -12.91 -9.94
CA PRO A 43 -1.79 -12.96 -9.56
C PRO A 43 -2.12 -12.24 -8.25
N LYS A 44 -1.19 -12.19 -7.29
CA LYS A 44 -1.42 -11.48 -6.02
C LYS A 44 -1.47 -9.98 -6.25
N TRP A 45 -0.58 -9.46 -7.09
CA TRP A 45 -0.57 -8.06 -7.47
C TRP A 45 -1.85 -7.67 -8.21
N ILE A 46 -2.29 -8.49 -9.16
CA ILE A 46 -3.54 -8.27 -9.89
C ILE A 46 -4.73 -8.20 -8.93
N ASN A 47 -4.82 -9.14 -7.98
CA ASN A 47 -5.91 -9.14 -7.00
C ASN A 47 -5.87 -7.89 -6.11
N ALA A 48 -4.71 -7.54 -5.56
CA ALA A 48 -4.55 -6.36 -4.72
C ALA A 48 -4.92 -5.06 -5.46
N MET A 49 -4.47 -4.90 -6.71
CA MET A 49 -4.80 -3.72 -7.51
C MET A 49 -6.30 -3.66 -7.88
N THR A 50 -6.94 -4.82 -8.05
CA THR A 50 -8.39 -4.89 -8.27
C THR A 50 -9.16 -4.44 -7.03
N GLU A 51 -8.79 -4.93 -5.84
CA GLU A 51 -9.41 -4.52 -4.57
C GLU A 51 -9.27 -3.03 -4.29
N GLU A 52 -8.11 -2.44 -4.62
CA GLU A 52 -7.87 -1.00 -4.51
C GLU A 52 -8.76 -0.21 -5.49
N LEU A 53 -8.86 -0.63 -6.75
CA LEU A 53 -9.73 0.01 -7.75
C LEU A 53 -11.20 -0.03 -7.33
N ASP A 54 -11.68 -1.18 -6.84
CA ASP A 54 -13.05 -1.34 -6.32
C ASP A 54 -13.30 -0.40 -5.13
N SER A 55 -12.29 -0.23 -4.26
CA SER A 55 -12.37 0.69 -3.12
C SER A 55 -12.40 2.16 -3.55
N ILE A 56 -11.64 2.52 -4.58
CA ILE A 56 -11.64 3.87 -5.16
C ILE A 56 -13.02 4.20 -5.75
N GLU A 57 -13.61 3.27 -6.50
CA GLU A 57 -14.95 3.41 -7.07
C GLU A 57 -16.00 3.51 -5.97
N SER A 58 -15.98 2.59 -4.98
CA SER A 58 -16.97 2.59 -3.89
C SER A 58 -16.92 3.84 -3.01
N ASN A 59 -15.77 4.50 -2.91
CA ASN A 59 -15.61 5.69 -2.08
C ASN A 59 -15.78 7.01 -2.86
N ASP A 60 -16.04 6.94 -4.19
CA ASP A 60 -16.15 8.11 -5.08
C ASP A 60 -14.95 9.07 -4.95
N THR A 61 -13.76 8.53 -4.69
CA THR A 61 -12.59 9.38 -4.39
C THR A 61 -11.90 9.89 -5.64
N TRP A 62 -11.97 9.15 -6.75
CA TRP A 62 -11.32 9.48 -8.03
C TRP A 62 -12.32 9.40 -9.18
N SER A 63 -12.08 10.18 -10.24
CA SER A 63 -12.87 10.16 -11.47
C SER A 63 -11.99 9.80 -12.65
N LEU A 64 -12.42 8.85 -13.49
CA LEU A 64 -11.74 8.55 -14.73
C LEU A 64 -11.87 9.72 -15.71
N VAL A 65 -10.75 10.24 -16.21
CA VAL A 65 -10.70 11.36 -17.16
C VAL A 65 -10.09 10.92 -18.48
N ASN A 66 -10.45 11.62 -19.55
CA ASN A 66 -9.80 11.44 -20.85
C ASN A 66 -8.35 11.91 -20.78
N LEU A 67 -7.46 11.26 -21.54
CA LEU A 67 -6.08 11.71 -21.66
C LEU A 67 -6.02 13.11 -22.28
N PRO A 68 -5.08 13.96 -21.81
CA PRO A 68 -4.82 15.25 -22.46
C PRO A 68 -4.20 15.04 -23.86
N HIS A 69 -4.46 16.00 -24.75
CA HIS A 69 -3.92 16.05 -26.11
C HIS A 69 -2.44 16.41 -26.15
#